data_AF-A0A1U7WJ43-F1
#
_entry.id   AF-A0A1U7WJ43-F1
#
_cell.length_a   1.000
_cell.length_b   1.000
_cell.length_c   1.000
_cell.angle_alpha   90.00
_cell.angle_beta   90.00
_cell.angle_gamma   90.00
#
_symmetry.space_group_name_H-M   'P 1'
#
loop_
_entity.id
_entity.type
_entity.pdbx_description
1 polymer ?
#
loop_
_entity_poly.entity_id
_entity_poly.type
_entity_poly.pdbx_seq_one_letter_code
_entity_poly.pdbx_strand_id
1 'polypeptide(L)'
;MAMEEGSPVPFSMSPVDYLNAVCPSRPTDTDRLKILRTRLSQLPLEERIRTWLLEGPPIHRFDALEHLALDDPVDEILRVLQRYAQLVQGLWVPKSSLIYGKNDGLEVLARNFILFEFSKSTIIKQKVFARRLDFLKAAKPTLKSLAVERPDLNDWKLKEHPDKKLEVLFGDVVKEQQATWECMGKQINSILSGGRNRKGQHSCI
;
A
#
# COMPACT_ATOMS: atom_id res chain seq x y z
N MET A 1 21.76 31.05 31.95
CA MET A 1 21.60 30.21 30.74
C MET A 1 22.98 29.65 30.44
N ALA A 2 23.19 28.34 30.61
CA ALA A 2 24.46 27.70 30.33
C ALA A 2 24.46 27.23 28.87
N MET A 3 25.49 27.60 28.11
CA MET A 3 25.79 26.97 26.82
C MET A 3 26.35 25.57 27.13
N GLU A 4 25.71 24.52 26.62
CA GLU A 4 26.36 23.21 26.53
C GLU A 4 27.59 23.33 25.64
N GLU A 5 28.76 22.96 26.17
CA GLU A 5 29.96 22.77 25.37
C GLU A 5 29.72 21.60 24.40
N GLY A 6 29.78 21.89 23.10
CA GLY A 6 29.62 20.89 22.06
C GLY A 6 30.71 19.82 22.15
N SER A 7 30.32 18.55 22.09
CA SER A 7 31.23 17.41 22.12
C SER A 7 32.21 17.48 20.94
N PRO A 8 33.52 17.24 21.13
CA PRO A 8 34.48 17.27 20.03
C PRO A 8 34.22 16.12 19.06
N VAL A 9 33.90 16.44 17.80
CA VAL A 9 33.67 15.44 16.74
C VAL A 9 35.02 14.86 16.31
N PRO A 10 35.29 13.55 16.51
CA PRO A 10 36.56 12.95 16.15
C PRO A 10 36.71 12.82 14.62
N PHE A 11 37.85 13.25 14.08
CA PHE A 11 38.16 13.19 12.64
C PHE A 11 38.33 11.76 12.08
N SER A 12 38.27 10.74 12.95
CA SER A 12 38.26 9.32 12.57
C SER A 12 36.88 8.80 12.16
N MET A 13 35.83 9.64 12.23
CA MET A 13 34.47 9.26 11.83
C MET A 13 34.35 9.03 10.32
N SER A 14 33.39 8.19 9.93
CA SER A 14 32.99 8.10 8.53
C SER A 14 32.40 9.45 8.08
N PRO A 15 32.48 9.80 6.79
CA PRO A 15 31.87 11.04 6.28
C PRO A 15 30.38 11.19 6.63
N VAL A 16 29.65 10.07 6.72
CA VAL A 16 28.23 10.05 7.08
C VAL A 16 28.02 10.39 8.56
N ASP A 17 28.82 9.78 9.45
CA ASP A 17 28.73 10.01 10.89
C ASP A 17 29.17 11.42 11.27
N TYR A 18 30.20 11.93 10.58
CA TYR A 18 30.67 13.32 10.73
C TYR A 18 29.58 14.32 10.35
N LEU A 19 28.93 14.13 9.19
CA LEU A 19 27.84 15.02 8.77
C LEU A 19 26.65 14.96 9.73
N ASN A 20 26.30 13.79 10.25
CA ASN A 20 25.23 13.64 11.24
C ASN A 20 25.57 14.29 12.59
N ALA A 21 26.85 14.29 13.00
CA ALA A 21 27.31 14.93 14.23
C ALA A 21 27.36 16.46 14.11
N VAL A 22 27.81 16.98 12.97
CA VAL A 22 27.92 18.43 12.72
C VAL A 22 26.58 19.07 12.34
N CYS A 23 25.72 18.33 11.65
CA CYS A 23 24.35 18.72 11.32
C CYS A 23 23.41 17.54 11.56
N PRO A 24 22.89 17.36 12.80
CA PRO A 24 21.87 16.35 13.09
C PRO A 24 20.61 16.67 12.30
N SER A 25 20.53 16.15 11.09
CA SER A 25 19.39 16.27 10.21
C SER A 25 18.33 15.29 10.68
N ARG A 26 17.09 15.75 10.86
CA ARG A 26 15.98 14.81 11.05
C ARG A 26 15.95 13.87 9.85
N PRO A 27 15.99 12.54 10.05
CA PRO A 27 15.98 11.61 8.94
C PRO A 27 14.73 11.87 8.10
N THR A 28 14.94 12.15 6.83
CA THR A 28 13.87 12.37 5.87
C THR A 28 13.20 11.04 5.55
N ASP A 29 12.01 11.08 4.94
CA ASP A 29 11.34 9.87 4.47
C ASP A 29 12.22 9.10 3.46
N THR A 30 12.97 9.84 2.63
CA THR A 30 13.96 9.29 1.71
C THR A 30 15.06 8.51 2.43
N ASP A 31 15.55 9.01 3.57
CA ASP A 31 16.61 8.33 4.34
C ASP A 31 16.08 7.03 4.94
N ARG A 32 14.83 7.04 5.43
CA ARG A 32 14.16 5.83 5.95
C ARG A 32 14.00 4.77 4.86
N LEU A 33 13.58 5.17 3.67
CA LEU A 33 13.42 4.24 2.53
C LEU A 33 14.76 3.68 2.05
N LYS A 34 15.83 4.48 2.07
CA LYS A 34 17.20 3.99 1.77
C LYS A 34 17.65 2.95 2.78
N ILE A 35 17.49 3.23 4.08
CA ILE A 35 17.84 2.29 5.16
C ILE A 35 17.04 0.99 5.01
N LEU A 36 15.73 1.10 4.76
CA LEU A 36 14.88 -0.05 4.52
C LEU A 36 15.40 -0.86 3.33
N ARG A 37 15.64 -0.23 2.18
CA ARG A 37 16.13 -0.91 0.98
C ARG A 37 17.47 -1.63 1.21
N THR A 38 18.41 -1.00 1.91
CA THR A 38 19.69 -1.63 2.28
C THR A 38 19.50 -2.84 3.20
N ARG A 39 18.59 -2.76 4.18
CA ARG A 39 18.28 -3.88 5.06
C ARG A 39 17.65 -5.05 4.30
N LEU A 40 16.81 -4.73 3.32
CA LEU A 40 16.05 -5.70 2.54
C LEU A 40 16.88 -6.41 1.46
N SER A 41 17.98 -5.82 0.96
CA SER A 41 18.80 -6.46 -0.08
C SER A 41 19.43 -7.79 0.35
N GLN A 42 19.56 -8.01 1.66
CA GLN A 42 20.08 -9.25 2.25
C GLN A 42 19.01 -10.36 2.35
N LEU A 43 17.73 -10.04 2.12
CA LEU A 43 16.63 -10.99 2.26
C LEU A 43 16.33 -11.71 0.94
N PRO A 44 15.82 -12.96 0.99
CA PRO A 44 15.23 -13.62 -0.16
C PRO A 44 14.08 -12.80 -0.76
N LEU A 45 13.85 -12.94 -2.07
CA LEU A 45 12.86 -12.14 -2.83
C LEU A 45 11.49 -12.05 -2.13
N GLU A 46 10.97 -13.19 -1.67
CA GLU A 46 9.65 -13.26 -1.04
C GLU A 46 9.56 -12.43 0.24
N GLU A 47 10.55 -12.59 1.14
CA GLU A 47 10.64 -11.81 2.38
C GLU A 47 10.91 -10.34 2.11
N ARG A 48 11.72 -10.05 1.09
CA ARG A 48 12.07 -8.71 0.63
C ARG A 48 10.82 -7.94 0.20
N ILE A 49 10.03 -8.50 -0.73
CA ILE A 49 8.79 -7.90 -1.22
C ILE A 49 7.77 -7.78 -0.09
N ARG A 50 7.58 -8.84 0.69
CA ARG A 50 6.62 -8.85 1.81
C ARG A 50 6.91 -7.73 2.81
N THR A 51 8.18 -7.56 3.18
CA THR A 51 8.60 -6.55 4.16
C THR A 51 8.49 -5.15 3.56
N TRP A 52 8.84 -4.96 2.29
CA TRP A 52 8.69 -3.66 1.62
C TRP A 52 7.22 -3.22 1.53
N LEU A 53 6.31 -4.14 1.22
CA LEU A 53 4.86 -3.86 1.18
C LEU A 53 4.28 -3.48 2.56
N LEU A 54 4.92 -3.89 3.65
CA LEU A 54 4.47 -3.60 5.02
C LEU A 54 5.08 -2.33 5.60
N GLU A 55 6.37 -2.10 5.37
CA GLU A 55 7.14 -1.00 5.99
C GLU A 55 7.38 0.19 5.05
N GLY A 56 7.24 -0.02 3.75
CA GLY A 56 7.45 1.00 2.72
C GLY A 56 6.20 1.86 2.45
N PRO A 57 6.19 2.60 1.33
CA PRO A 57 5.02 3.35 0.89
C PRO A 57 3.81 2.44 0.69
N PRO A 58 2.57 2.92 0.85
CA PRO A 58 1.39 2.04 0.76
C PRO A 58 0.92 1.76 -0.69
N ILE A 59 1.51 2.44 -1.68
CA ILE A 59 1.21 2.33 -3.10
C ILE A 59 2.53 2.28 -3.86
N HIS A 60 2.63 1.36 -4.83
CA HIS A 60 3.84 1.20 -5.62
C HIS A 60 3.54 1.11 -7.11
N ARG A 61 4.39 1.75 -7.90
CA ARG A 61 4.54 1.42 -9.32
C ARG A 61 5.38 0.16 -9.46
N PHE A 62 5.20 -0.56 -10.56
CA PHE A 62 5.94 -1.79 -10.78
C PHE A 62 7.43 -1.56 -11.02
N ASP A 63 7.81 -0.50 -11.75
CA ASP A 63 9.20 -0.12 -11.95
C ASP A 63 9.94 0.05 -10.61
N ALA A 64 9.33 0.72 -9.62
CA ALA A 64 9.91 0.88 -8.30
C ALA A 64 10.12 -0.45 -7.56
N LEU A 65 9.23 -1.44 -7.78
CA LEU A 65 9.32 -2.78 -7.20
C LEU A 65 10.35 -3.65 -7.93
N GLU A 66 10.44 -3.53 -9.25
CA GLU A 66 11.47 -4.18 -10.07
C GLU A 66 12.87 -3.75 -9.62
N HIS A 67 13.05 -2.45 -9.33
CA HIS A 67 14.32 -1.94 -8.79
C HIS A 67 14.68 -2.53 -7.40
N LEU A 68 13.71 -3.04 -6.63
CA LEU A 68 13.97 -3.70 -5.34
C LEU A 68 14.54 -5.13 -5.52
N ALA A 69 14.36 -5.72 -6.71
CA ALA A 69 14.66 -7.10 -7.02
C ALA A 69 15.35 -7.22 -8.40
N LEU A 70 16.34 -6.36 -8.66
CA LEU A 70 17.03 -6.28 -9.96
C LEU A 70 17.66 -7.59 -10.43
N ASP A 71 18.04 -8.46 -9.48
CA ASP A 71 18.69 -9.74 -9.76
C ASP A 71 17.68 -10.86 -10.04
N ASP A 72 16.39 -10.62 -9.81
CA ASP A 72 15.33 -11.62 -9.91
C ASP A 72 14.57 -11.50 -11.25
N PRO A 73 14.13 -12.62 -11.86
CA PRO A 73 13.33 -12.56 -13.07
C PRO A 73 11.98 -11.84 -12.84
N VAL A 74 11.58 -11.01 -13.81
CA VAL A 74 10.32 -10.26 -13.78
C VAL A 74 9.10 -11.14 -13.47
N ASP A 75 9.00 -12.31 -14.08
CA ASP A 75 7.89 -13.24 -13.86
C ASP A 75 7.84 -13.76 -12.42
N GLU A 76 9.00 -13.94 -11.79
CA GLU A 76 9.10 -14.37 -10.41
C GLU A 76 8.73 -13.24 -9.44
N ILE A 77 9.17 -12.01 -9.72
CA ILE A 77 8.76 -10.80 -9.00
C ILE A 77 7.23 -10.66 -9.06
N LEU A 78 6.63 -10.77 -10.24
CA LEU A 78 5.18 -10.70 -10.44
C LEU A 78 4.44 -11.80 -9.69
N ARG A 79 4.95 -13.03 -9.73
CA ARG A 79 4.36 -14.17 -8.99
C ARG A 79 4.33 -13.91 -7.49
N VAL A 80 5.42 -13.40 -6.92
CA VAL A 80 5.49 -13.05 -5.49
C VAL A 80 4.57 -11.87 -5.19
N LEU A 81 4.60 -10.81 -6.00
CA LEU A 81 3.73 -9.65 -5.83
C LEU A 81 2.25 -10.04 -5.82
N GLN A 82 1.81 -10.89 -6.74
CA GLN A 82 0.41 -11.33 -6.80
C GLN A 82 -0.05 -12.13 -5.57
N ARG A 83 0.86 -12.72 -4.80
CA ARG A 83 0.51 -13.36 -3.51
C ARG A 83 0.18 -12.34 -2.44
N TYR A 84 0.97 -11.26 -2.36
CA TYR A 84 0.98 -10.32 -1.23
C TYR A 84 0.35 -8.95 -1.52
N ALA A 85 0.20 -8.60 -2.79
CA ALA A 85 -0.35 -7.36 -3.29
C ALA A 85 -1.39 -7.62 -4.37
N GLN A 86 -2.15 -6.58 -4.68
CA GLN A 86 -3.20 -6.58 -5.69
C GLN A 86 -3.14 -5.28 -6.48
N LEU A 87 -3.64 -5.33 -7.71
CA LEU A 87 -3.53 -4.20 -8.62
C LEU A 87 -4.72 -3.25 -8.49
N VAL A 88 -4.46 -1.96 -8.34
CA VAL A 88 -5.46 -0.89 -8.34
C VAL A 88 -5.02 0.17 -9.34
N GLN A 89 -5.69 0.29 -10.49
CA GLN A 89 -5.36 1.30 -11.51
C GLN A 89 -3.89 1.22 -11.99
N GLY A 90 -3.35 0.01 -12.16
CA GLY A 90 -1.94 -0.21 -12.53
C GLY A 90 -0.94 -0.08 -11.38
N LEU A 91 -1.40 0.25 -10.17
CA LEU A 91 -0.57 0.41 -8.99
C LEU A 91 -0.69 -0.82 -8.08
N TRP A 92 0.43 -1.29 -7.55
CA TRP A 92 0.46 -2.37 -6.57
C TRP A 92 0.17 -1.85 -5.18
N VAL A 93 -0.81 -2.48 -4.52
CA VAL A 93 -1.23 -2.15 -3.16
C VAL A 93 -1.24 -3.45 -2.34
N PRO A 94 -0.73 -3.46 -1.10
CA PRO A 94 -0.71 -4.67 -0.28
C PRO A 94 -2.13 -5.24 -0.07
N LYS A 95 -2.28 -6.57 -0.07
CA LYS A 95 -3.55 -7.23 0.25
C LYS A 95 -3.91 -7.02 1.72
N SER A 96 -5.19 -7.01 2.02
CA SER A 96 -5.66 -6.86 3.40
C SER A 96 -5.23 -8.04 4.29
N SER A 97 -5.12 -9.25 3.73
CA SER A 97 -4.58 -10.42 4.41
C SER A 97 -3.15 -10.23 4.90
N LEU A 98 -2.32 -9.50 4.15
CA LEU A 98 -0.96 -9.17 4.55
C LEU A 98 -0.94 -8.13 5.67
N ILE A 99 -1.74 -7.06 5.54
CA ILE A 99 -1.75 -5.95 6.52
C ILE A 99 -2.34 -6.37 7.86
N TYR A 100 -3.44 -7.11 7.85
CA TYR A 100 -4.17 -7.45 9.07
C TYR A 100 -3.86 -8.86 9.59
N GLY A 101 -3.18 -9.70 8.80
CA GLY A 101 -2.94 -11.10 9.14
C GLY A 101 -4.22 -11.97 9.14
N LYS A 102 -5.32 -11.46 8.60
CA LYS A 102 -6.65 -12.12 8.56
C LYS A 102 -7.45 -11.68 7.33
N ASN A 103 -8.46 -12.47 6.98
CA ASN A 103 -9.30 -12.26 5.79
C ASN A 103 -10.69 -11.68 6.10
N ASP A 104 -11.05 -11.52 7.37
CA ASP A 104 -12.37 -11.07 7.81
C ASP A 104 -12.30 -9.94 8.85
N GLY A 105 -13.47 -9.43 9.21
CA GLY A 105 -13.64 -8.30 10.12
C GLY A 105 -13.97 -6.99 9.40
N LEU A 106 -14.50 -6.04 10.17
CA LEU A 106 -14.98 -4.77 9.65
C LEU A 106 -13.85 -3.94 9.00
N GLU A 107 -12.64 -3.98 9.56
CA GLU A 107 -11.49 -3.24 9.01
C GLU A 107 -11.05 -3.82 7.66
N VAL A 108 -11.02 -5.15 7.55
CA VAL A 108 -10.69 -5.85 6.30
C VAL A 108 -11.74 -5.56 5.23
N LEU A 109 -13.02 -5.66 5.57
CA LEU A 109 -14.12 -5.35 4.66
C LEU A 109 -14.08 -3.88 4.20
N ALA A 110 -13.89 -2.96 5.13
CA ALA A 110 -13.79 -1.53 4.83
C ALA A 110 -12.60 -1.24 3.91
N ARG A 111 -11.44 -1.83 4.18
CA ARG A 111 -10.26 -1.69 3.33
C ARG A 111 -10.49 -2.26 1.92
N ASN A 112 -11.01 -3.48 1.82
CA ASN A 112 -11.30 -4.11 0.53
C ASN A 112 -12.29 -3.28 -0.29
N PHE A 113 -13.30 -2.69 0.37
CA PHE A 113 -14.22 -1.77 -0.26
C PHE A 113 -13.54 -0.51 -0.79
N ILE A 114 -12.65 0.13 -0.02
CA ILE A 114 -11.90 1.30 -0.50
C ILE A 114 -11.09 0.95 -1.75
N LEU A 115 -10.37 -0.17 -1.72
CA LEU A 115 -9.57 -0.58 -2.87
C LEU A 115 -10.44 -0.91 -4.10
N PHE A 116 -11.59 -1.54 -3.88
CA PHE A 116 -12.57 -1.83 -4.94
C PHE A 116 -13.19 -0.55 -5.53
N GLU A 117 -13.44 0.48 -4.72
CA GLU A 117 -13.88 1.77 -5.25
C GLU A 117 -12.77 2.45 -6.05
N PHE A 118 -11.51 2.35 -5.59
CA PHE A 118 -10.37 2.87 -6.34
C PHE A 118 -10.07 2.12 -7.63
N SER A 119 -10.38 0.82 -7.71
CA SER A 119 -10.21 0.06 -8.97
C SER A 119 -11.14 0.58 -10.08
N LYS A 120 -12.24 1.25 -9.73
CA LYS A 120 -13.19 1.87 -10.69
C LYS A 120 -12.88 3.33 -10.99
N SER A 121 -12.42 4.08 -9.99
CA SER A 121 -12.28 5.55 -10.06
C SER A 121 -11.16 6.01 -9.14
N THR A 122 -10.35 6.98 -9.57
CA THR A 122 -9.33 7.60 -8.71
C THR A 122 -9.92 8.49 -7.60
N ILE A 123 -11.23 8.68 -7.60
CA ILE A 123 -11.98 9.52 -6.66
C ILE A 123 -13.09 8.72 -5.99
N ILE A 124 -13.15 8.79 -4.66
CA ILE A 124 -14.23 8.23 -3.83
C ILE A 124 -15.00 9.38 -3.19
N LYS A 125 -16.29 9.52 -3.51
CA LYS A 125 -17.15 10.55 -2.90
C LYS A 125 -17.56 10.15 -1.48
N GLN A 126 -17.64 11.12 -0.56
CA GLN A 126 -18.04 10.86 0.83
C GLN A 126 -19.42 10.20 0.96
N LYS A 127 -20.34 10.50 0.02
CA LYS A 127 -21.70 9.92 -0.04
C LYS A 127 -21.73 8.39 -0.13
N VAL A 128 -20.64 7.77 -0.58
CA VAL A 128 -20.49 6.31 -0.66
C VAL A 128 -20.58 5.66 0.74
N PHE A 129 -20.24 6.40 1.78
CA PHE A 129 -20.32 5.98 3.18
C PHE A 129 -21.60 6.42 3.89
N ALA A 130 -22.54 7.07 3.19
CA ALA A 130 -23.74 7.62 3.80
C ALA A 130 -24.49 6.56 4.61
N ARG A 131 -24.90 6.93 5.84
CA ARG A 131 -25.63 6.09 6.80
C ARG A 131 -24.83 4.93 7.42
N ARG A 132 -23.52 4.84 7.18
CA ARG A 132 -22.63 3.82 7.75
C ARG A 132 -21.43 4.44 8.46
N LEU A 133 -21.69 5.12 9.58
CA LEU A 133 -20.65 5.84 10.33
C LEU A 133 -19.52 4.93 10.82
N ASP A 134 -19.85 3.75 11.34
CA ASP A 134 -18.82 2.81 11.83
C ASP A 134 -17.98 2.22 10.70
N PHE A 135 -18.59 2.02 9.53
CA PHE A 135 -17.87 1.63 8.33
C PHE A 135 -16.92 2.73 7.84
N LEU A 136 -17.35 4.00 7.87
CA LEU A 136 -16.47 5.14 7.57
C LEU A 136 -15.30 5.22 8.56
N LYS A 137 -15.55 5.03 9.87
CA LYS A 137 -14.49 5.00 10.88
C LYS A 137 -13.46 3.91 10.56
N ALA A 138 -13.92 2.70 10.20
CA ALA A 138 -13.05 1.59 9.81
C ALA A 138 -12.29 1.84 8.50
N ALA A 139 -12.89 2.56 7.54
CA ALA A 139 -12.27 2.88 6.25
C ALA A 139 -11.26 4.04 6.32
N LYS A 140 -11.39 4.93 7.30
CA LYS A 140 -10.60 6.18 7.39
C LYS A 140 -9.08 5.96 7.45
N PRO A 141 -8.54 4.96 8.18
CA PRO A 141 -7.10 4.66 8.15
C PRO A 141 -6.61 4.32 6.74
N THR A 142 -7.34 3.48 6.00
CA THR A 142 -7.02 3.13 4.61
C THR A 142 -7.07 4.35 3.70
N LEU A 143 -8.12 5.16 3.81
CA LEU A 143 -8.26 6.39 3.03
C LEU A 143 -7.10 7.37 3.28
N LYS A 144 -6.72 7.60 4.54
CA LYS A 144 -5.56 8.46 4.87
C LYS A 144 -4.23 7.92 4.34
N SER A 145 -4.10 6.59 4.29
CA SER A 145 -2.90 5.93 3.76
C SER A 145 -2.80 6.11 2.24
N LEU A 146 -3.88 5.85 1.51
CA LEU A 146 -3.87 5.78 0.04
C LEU A 146 -4.26 7.08 -0.68
N ALA A 147 -4.97 7.98 -0.01
CA ALA A 147 -5.64 9.11 -0.64
C ALA A 147 -5.48 10.41 0.15
N VAL A 148 -5.78 11.51 -0.54
CA VAL A 148 -5.86 12.86 0.02
C VAL A 148 -7.34 13.24 0.13
N GLU A 149 -7.76 13.65 1.33
CA GLU A 149 -9.09 14.21 1.57
C GLU A 149 -9.17 15.60 0.92
N ARG A 150 -10.24 15.86 0.17
CA ARG A 150 -10.54 17.16 -0.44
C ARG A 150 -11.87 17.67 0.11
N PRO A 151 -11.85 18.39 1.25
CA PRO A 151 -13.07 18.81 1.94
C PRO A 151 -14.02 19.61 1.04
N ASP A 152 -13.49 20.53 0.25
CA ASP A 152 -14.27 21.39 -0.66
C ASP A 152 -15.02 20.61 -1.74
N LEU A 153 -14.50 19.43 -2.12
CA LEU A 153 -15.09 18.54 -3.12
C LEU A 153 -15.85 17.35 -2.51
N ASN A 154 -15.86 17.28 -1.17
CA ASN A 154 -16.43 16.22 -0.35
C ASN A 154 -16.04 14.82 -0.85
N ASP A 155 -14.74 14.62 -1.11
CA ASP A 155 -14.21 13.38 -1.67
C ASP A 155 -12.77 13.08 -1.27
N TRP A 156 -12.32 11.88 -1.62
CA TRP A 156 -10.96 11.39 -1.45
C TRP A 156 -10.37 11.09 -2.81
N LYS A 157 -9.18 11.62 -3.10
CA LYS A 157 -8.45 11.37 -4.34
C LYS A 157 -7.22 10.51 -4.08
N LEU A 158 -7.03 9.47 -4.87
CA LEU A 158 -5.85 8.61 -4.82
C LEU A 158 -4.57 9.46 -4.90
N LYS A 159 -3.58 9.19 -4.03
CA LYS A 159 -2.32 9.95 -3.97
C LYS A 159 -1.49 9.79 -5.23
N GLU A 160 -1.43 8.56 -5.73
CA GLU A 160 -0.67 8.21 -6.91
C GLU A 160 -1.53 8.22 -8.17
N HIS A 161 -0.94 8.65 -9.28
CA HIS A 161 -1.59 8.60 -10.58
C HIS A 161 -1.59 7.17 -11.14
N PRO A 162 -2.69 6.73 -11.80
CA PRO A 162 -2.76 5.43 -12.45
C PRO A 162 -1.55 5.14 -13.34
N ASP A 163 -1.08 3.90 -13.30
CA ASP A 163 0.04 3.45 -14.11
C ASP A 163 -0.41 2.63 -15.31
N LYS A 164 -0.59 3.32 -16.44
CA LYS A 164 -1.02 2.70 -17.70
C LYS A 164 0.07 1.87 -18.36
N LYS A 165 1.35 2.02 -17.97
CA LYS A 165 2.45 1.26 -18.58
C LYS A 165 2.33 -0.23 -18.24
N LEU A 166 1.87 -0.53 -17.03
CA LEU A 166 1.69 -1.91 -16.58
C LEU A 166 0.69 -2.67 -17.45
N GLU A 167 -0.39 -2.00 -17.86
CA GLU A 167 -1.42 -2.60 -18.71
C GLU A 167 -0.88 -2.98 -20.10
N VAL A 168 0.06 -2.19 -20.63
CA VAL A 168 0.72 -2.48 -21.90
C VAL A 168 1.71 -3.64 -21.77
N LEU A 169 2.46 -3.69 -20.67
CA LEU A 169 3.53 -4.68 -20.48
C LEU A 169 3.02 -6.04 -19.99
N PHE A 170 2.02 -6.05 -19.10
CA PHE A 170 1.55 -7.24 -18.38
C PHE A 170 0.03 -7.38 -18.43
N GLY A 171 -0.54 -7.25 -19.63
CA GLY A 171 -1.99 -7.23 -19.83
C GLY A 171 -2.74 -8.45 -19.24
N ASP A 172 -2.11 -9.62 -19.23
CA ASP A 172 -2.75 -10.83 -18.67
C ASP A 172 -2.86 -10.79 -17.14
N VAL A 173 -1.84 -10.27 -16.44
CA VAL A 173 -1.89 -9.99 -15.00
C VAL A 173 -3.00 -8.99 -14.69
N VAL A 174 -3.14 -7.94 -15.51
CA VAL A 174 -4.20 -6.94 -15.35
C VAL A 174 -5.59 -7.57 -15.50
N LYS A 175 -5.79 -8.44 -16.49
CA LYS A 175 -7.07 -9.16 -16.70
C LYS A 175 -7.41 -10.08 -15.52
N GLU A 176 -6.44 -10.83 -15.00
CA GLU A 176 -6.64 -11.71 -13.84
C GLU A 176 -7.05 -10.91 -12.59
N GLN A 177 -6.36 -9.79 -12.33
CA GLN A 177 -6.69 -8.90 -11.23
C GLN A 177 -8.08 -8.26 -11.40
N GLN A 178 -8.47 -7.93 -12.63
CA GLN A 178 -9.80 -7.42 -12.93
C GLN A 178 -10.90 -8.45 -12.61
N ALA A 179 -10.70 -9.72 -12.96
CA ALA A 179 -11.63 -10.80 -12.61
C ALA A 179 -11.74 -10.97 -11.07
N THR A 180 -10.63 -10.81 -10.36
CA THR A 180 -10.60 -10.82 -8.88
C THR A 180 -11.44 -9.67 -8.31
N TRP A 181 -11.35 -8.47 -8.89
CA TRP A 181 -12.16 -7.32 -8.50
C TRP A 181 -13.65 -7.53 -8.72
N GLU A 182 -14.04 -8.16 -9.82
CA GLU A 182 -15.44 -8.46 -10.11
C GLU A 182 -16.03 -9.43 -9.08
N CYS A 183 -15.27 -10.46 -8.71
CA CYS A 183 -15.68 -11.43 -7.69
C CYS A 183 -15.79 -10.76 -6.31
N MET A 184 -14.75 -10.01 -5.91
CA MET A 184 -14.72 -9.29 -4.63
C MET A 184 -15.84 -8.24 -4.55
N GLY A 185 -16.10 -7.53 -5.65
CA GLY A 185 -17.17 -6.54 -5.75
C GLY A 185 -18.55 -7.13 -5.48
N LYS A 186 -18.84 -8.33 -6.00
CA LYS A 186 -20.10 -9.05 -5.72
C LYS A 186 -20.22 -9.39 -4.23
N GLN A 187 -19.15 -9.88 -3.61
CA GLN A 187 -19.14 -10.21 -2.18
C GLN A 187 -19.34 -8.98 -1.31
N ILE A 188 -18.60 -7.89 -1.57
CA ILE A 188 -18.71 -6.65 -0.80
C ILE A 188 -20.13 -6.08 -0.93
N ASN A 189 -20.67 -6.01 -2.14
CA ASN A 189 -22.04 -5.53 -2.35
C ASN A 189 -23.07 -6.41 -1.66
N SER A 190 -22.90 -7.73 -1.68
CA SER A 190 -23.77 -8.67 -0.95
C SER A 190 -23.75 -8.42 0.55
N ILE A 191 -22.57 -8.27 1.17
CA ILE A 191 -22.45 -8.00 2.61
C ILE A 191 -23.06 -6.63 2.96
N LEU A 192 -22.79 -5.62 2.13
CA LEU A 192 -23.24 -4.25 2.36
C LEU A 192 -24.74 -4.03 2.12
N SER A 193 -25.37 -4.84 1.26
CA SER A 193 -26.83 -4.84 1.04
C SER A 193 -27.57 -5.84 1.95
N GLY A 194 -26.84 -6.82 2.49
CA GLY A 194 -27.32 -8.01 3.18
C GLY A 194 -27.70 -7.85 4.65
N GLY A 195 -28.31 -6.73 5.04
CA GLY A 195 -29.18 -6.66 6.23
C GLY A 195 -30.46 -7.51 6.11
N ARG A 196 -30.59 -8.34 5.07
CA ARG A 196 -31.67 -9.31 4.87
C ARG A 196 -31.07 -10.62 4.35
N ASN A 197 -30.94 -11.59 5.27
CA ASN A 197 -30.85 -13.04 5.07
C ASN A 197 -30.32 -13.58 3.73
N ARG A 198 -29.18 -14.29 3.76
CA ARG A 198 -29.14 -15.76 3.64
C ARG A 198 -27.71 -16.30 3.76
N LYS A 199 -27.62 -17.44 4.45
CA LYS A 199 -26.44 -18.28 4.59
C LYS A 199 -26.08 -18.93 3.24
N GLY A 200 -24.78 -19.06 3.02
CA GLY A 200 -24.19 -19.90 2.00
C GLY A 200 -23.54 -19.11 0.88
N GLN A 201 -22.21 -19.06 0.85
CA GLN A 201 -21.43 -19.83 -0.13
C GLN A 201 -19.95 -19.44 -0.14
N HIS A 202 -19.15 -20.49 -0.32
CA HIS A 202 -17.81 -20.60 -0.88
C HIS A 202 -16.88 -19.37 -0.82
N SER A 203 -15.87 -19.55 0.02
CA SER A 203 -14.59 -18.84 -0.05
C SER A 203 -13.92 -19.13 -1.39
N CYS A 204 -13.79 -18.11 -2.23
CA CYS A 204 -12.71 -18.06 -3.21
C CYS A 204 -11.55 -17.35 -2.50
N ILE A 205 -10.43 -18.06 -2.43
CA ILE A 205 -9.18 -17.76 -1.73
C ILE A 205 -8.59 -16.43 -2.19
#